data_AF-A0A9P4TBW4-F1
#
_entry.id   AF-A0A9P4TBW4-F1
#
_cell.length_a   1.000
_cell.length_b   1.000
_cell.length_c   1.000
_cell.angle_alpha   90.00
_cell.angle_beta   90.00
_cell.angle_gamma   90.00
#
_symmetry.space_group_name_H-M   'P 1'
#
loop_
_entity.id
_entity.type
_entity.pdbx_description
1 polymer ?
#
loop_
_entity_poly.entity_id
_entity_poly.type
_entity_poly.pdbx_seq_one_letter_code
_entity_poly.pdbx_strand_id
1 'polypeptide(L)'
;MSLDMSTIERGLGRSLSVKKPAPVLVAMGNGLVEPDTTSTAQRAWMKEGRPAQYYDGRAGVSLTAAEVAALSVVLGSSIASAAGQADSLDKGAFGVSITSTLGADGRRIISLRRHKRTKSQLPCEGSGHSPLFAKHIACGSLPFSCDAKSISTILITSESLDAVRSGTPLTMRKRSQQTVPAKFLAALPSSREMVPHAIEASTKSSPTTPLIDAIAQLPFVGGFTPLAATPLIDTVHFIASGGIHPGRLLQRLEGLVDKLQRHSPHLKIFGPLHEPQNAGLLFRERERLGKVAAGGVTEELADKVSRMQRYTTLLQRLMALVPDTKPQDVLAAVREATKKELLRSYADAVAAHNDNNNTTTPSHSVSTNGSHHPRPSAHRSPRSSLGTDSSATFSSHPSRPSTTFPAHNLAKQAETLLKSELPFSIETIAVVARLVLVAWTLSVERVAWEEGETRGFRVPDLGSMRESMVLV
;
A
#
# COMPACT_ATOMS: atom_id res chain seq x y z
N MET A 1 58.33 -1.16 -56.86
CA MET A 1 58.09 -2.42 -56.11
C MET A 1 58.42 -2.14 -54.66
N SER A 2 57.41 -2.10 -53.79
CA SER A 2 57.60 -1.95 -52.35
C SER A 2 56.68 -2.95 -51.66
N LEU A 3 57.30 -3.94 -51.00
CA LEU A 3 56.67 -4.83 -50.04
C LEU A 3 56.91 -4.19 -48.67
N ASP A 4 55.84 -3.79 -48.00
CA ASP A 4 55.89 -3.35 -46.62
C ASP A 4 55.14 -4.37 -45.76
N MET A 5 55.91 -5.10 -44.97
CA MET A 5 55.47 -5.98 -43.90
C MET A 5 56.53 -5.93 -42.82
N SER A 6 56.30 -5.09 -41.81
CA SER A 6 56.53 -5.50 -40.43
C SER A 6 55.75 -4.58 -39.49
N THR A 7 54.58 -4.98 -39.00
CA THR A 7 54.34 -5.90 -37.87
C THR A 7 54.79 -5.36 -36.51
N ILE A 8 53.81 -5.37 -35.60
CA ILE A 8 53.92 -5.53 -34.14
C ILE A 8 54.07 -4.22 -33.36
N GLU A 9 52.95 -3.53 -33.16
CA GLU A 9 52.63 -3.05 -31.81
C GLU A 9 51.51 -3.90 -31.23
N ARG A 10 51.92 -4.76 -30.31
CA ARG A 10 51.10 -5.62 -29.47
C ARG A 10 50.08 -4.79 -28.70
N GLY A 11 48.86 -5.29 -28.71
CA GLY A 11 47.78 -4.80 -27.89
C GLY A 11 48.12 -4.80 -26.40
N LEU A 12 47.87 -3.66 -25.79
CA LEU A 12 47.55 -3.52 -24.36
C LEU A 12 46.30 -2.64 -24.29
N GLY A 13 45.20 -3.17 -24.85
CA GLY A 13 43.87 -2.70 -24.51
C GLY A 13 43.66 -2.99 -23.03
N ARG A 14 44.04 -2.03 -22.18
CA ARG A 14 43.63 -1.99 -20.78
C ARG A 14 42.11 -1.91 -20.80
N SER A 15 41.48 -3.08 -20.74
CA SER A 15 40.08 -3.22 -20.38
C SER A 15 39.94 -2.64 -18.99
N LEU A 16 39.70 -1.33 -18.92
CA LEU A 16 39.17 -0.68 -17.74
C LEU A 16 37.89 -1.44 -17.44
N SER A 17 37.95 -2.35 -16.48
CA SER A 17 36.80 -2.99 -15.88
C SER A 17 36.00 -1.85 -15.24
N VAL A 18 35.16 -1.19 -16.04
CA VAL A 18 34.18 -0.22 -15.58
C VAL A 18 33.30 -1.00 -14.62
N LYS A 19 33.60 -0.88 -13.32
CA LYS A 19 32.82 -1.50 -12.26
C LYS A 19 31.39 -1.05 -12.50
N LYS A 20 30.53 -2.00 -12.88
CA LYS A 20 29.11 -1.74 -13.10
C LYS A 20 28.60 -0.99 -11.87
N PRO A 21 28.01 0.21 -12.03
CA PRO A 21 27.58 1.01 -10.89
C PRO A 21 26.65 0.15 -10.04
N ALA A 22 26.83 0.23 -8.71
CA ALA A 22 25.98 -0.48 -7.78
C ALA A 22 24.51 -0.12 -8.06
N PRO A 23 23.59 -1.11 -8.01
CA PRO A 23 22.20 -0.86 -8.32
C PRO A 23 21.62 0.18 -7.37
N VAL A 24 20.91 1.16 -7.93
CA VAL A 24 20.29 2.23 -7.15
C VAL A 24 19.13 1.71 -6.31
N LEU A 25 18.34 0.80 -6.90
CA LEU A 25 17.17 0.16 -6.33
C LEU A 25 17.24 -1.35 -6.62
N VAL A 26 16.78 -2.17 -5.67
CA VAL A 26 16.49 -3.59 -5.94
C VAL A 26 15.09 -3.69 -6.53
N ALA A 27 14.98 -4.22 -7.75
CA ALA A 27 13.70 -4.38 -8.42
C ALA A 27 12.80 -5.38 -7.67
N MET A 28 11.55 -4.98 -7.44
CA MET A 28 10.52 -5.87 -6.88
C MET A 28 9.90 -6.73 -7.98
N GLY A 29 9.27 -7.84 -7.62
CA GLY A 29 8.56 -8.67 -8.58
C GLY A 29 7.31 -7.95 -9.12
N ASN A 30 7.00 -8.12 -10.40
CA ASN A 30 5.78 -7.56 -11.01
C ASN A 30 4.56 -8.49 -10.86
N GLY A 31 4.49 -9.25 -9.75
CA GLY A 31 3.45 -10.24 -9.51
C GLY A 31 3.99 -11.45 -8.77
N LEU A 32 3.22 -12.54 -8.83
CA LEU A 32 3.62 -13.85 -8.32
C LEU A 32 4.76 -14.42 -9.19
N VAL A 33 5.69 -15.15 -8.57
CA VAL A 33 6.80 -15.78 -9.27
C VAL A 33 6.23 -16.84 -10.22
N GLU A 34 6.41 -16.66 -11.52
CA GLU A 34 6.08 -17.69 -12.51
C GLU A 34 7.23 -18.70 -12.59
N PRO A 35 6.97 -20.01 -12.51
CA PRO A 35 8.00 -21.00 -12.82
C PRO A 35 8.39 -20.88 -14.30
N ASP A 36 9.67 -20.54 -14.54
CA ASP A 36 10.44 -20.51 -15.80
C ASP A 36 9.68 -20.78 -17.13
N THR A 37 8.74 -19.90 -17.50
CA THR A 37 7.97 -19.99 -18.75
C THR A 37 7.85 -18.65 -19.48
N THR A 38 8.86 -17.78 -19.32
CA THR A 38 8.91 -16.40 -19.86
C THR A 38 8.74 -16.31 -21.39
N SER A 39 9.03 -17.40 -22.12
CA SER A 39 8.88 -17.50 -23.58
C SER A 39 7.43 -17.52 -24.06
N THR A 40 6.50 -18.12 -23.30
CA THR A 40 5.11 -18.32 -23.75
C THR A 40 4.20 -17.12 -23.46
N ALA A 41 4.41 -16.40 -22.36
CA ALA A 41 3.56 -15.26 -21.99
C ALA A 41 3.76 -14.03 -22.89
N GLN A 42 4.99 -13.73 -23.32
CA GLN A 42 5.26 -12.60 -24.22
C GLN A 42 4.62 -12.74 -25.61
N ARG A 43 4.37 -13.97 -26.07
CA ARG A 43 3.73 -14.23 -27.39
C ARG A 43 2.21 -14.10 -27.37
N ALA A 44 1.56 -14.17 -26.21
CA ALA A 44 0.09 -14.10 -26.11
C ALA A 44 -0.43 -12.66 -26.30
N TRP A 45 0.27 -11.65 -25.74
CA TRP A 45 -0.13 -10.24 -25.83
C TRP A 45 -0.22 -9.72 -27.27
N MET A 46 0.67 -10.19 -28.16
CA MET A 46 0.66 -9.79 -29.57
C MET A 46 -0.53 -10.40 -30.35
N LYS A 47 -1.21 -11.42 -29.81
CA LYS A 47 -2.34 -12.08 -30.48
C LYS A 47 -3.71 -11.61 -30.00
N GLU A 48 -3.78 -10.95 -28.84
CA GLU A 48 -5.04 -10.55 -28.18
C GLU A 48 -5.31 -9.03 -28.21
N GLY A 49 -4.46 -8.25 -28.88
CA GLY A 49 -4.67 -6.82 -29.05
C GLY A 49 -5.94 -6.52 -29.85
N ARG A 50 -6.90 -5.78 -29.28
CA ARG A 50 -8.06 -5.30 -30.02
C ARG A 50 -7.65 -4.16 -30.96
N PRO A 51 -8.14 -4.12 -32.21
CA PRO A 51 -7.86 -3.02 -33.11
C PRO A 51 -8.43 -1.72 -32.54
N ALA A 52 -7.68 -0.63 -32.66
CA ALA A 52 -8.18 0.70 -32.38
C ALA A 52 -9.29 1.04 -33.38
N GLN A 53 -10.37 1.66 -32.90
CA GLN A 53 -11.48 2.15 -33.70
C GLN A 53 -11.43 3.67 -33.71
N TYR A 54 -11.81 4.29 -34.83
CA TYR A 54 -11.94 5.75 -34.88
C TYR A 54 -13.35 6.17 -34.47
N TYR A 55 -13.44 7.06 -33.49
CA TYR A 55 -14.67 7.64 -33.00
C TYR A 55 -14.51 9.17 -32.94
N ASP A 56 -15.34 9.91 -33.68
CA ASP A 56 -15.28 11.38 -33.80
C ASP A 56 -13.86 11.92 -34.11
N GLY A 57 -13.14 11.24 -35.01
CA GLY A 57 -11.77 11.59 -35.40
C GLY A 57 -10.69 11.27 -34.36
N ARG A 58 -11.04 10.61 -33.25
CA ARG A 58 -10.10 10.14 -32.22
C ARG A 58 -9.98 8.63 -32.26
N ALA A 59 -8.77 8.12 -32.03
CA ALA A 59 -8.58 6.69 -31.84
C ALA A 59 -9.13 6.29 -30.47
N GLY A 60 -9.89 5.21 -30.41
CA GLY A 60 -10.46 4.65 -29.20
C GLY A 60 -10.45 3.13 -29.22
N VAL A 61 -10.82 2.51 -28.09
CA VAL A 61 -10.84 1.06 -27.92
C VAL A 61 -12.19 0.66 -27.32
N SER A 62 -12.84 -0.36 -27.90
CA SER A 62 -14.08 -0.89 -27.32
C SER A 62 -13.79 -1.61 -26.01
N LEU A 63 -14.53 -1.24 -24.97
CA LEU A 63 -14.42 -1.82 -23.63
C LEU A 63 -15.69 -2.58 -23.25
N THR A 64 -15.51 -3.68 -22.52
CA THR A 64 -16.59 -4.39 -21.82
C THR A 64 -16.88 -3.75 -20.46
N ALA A 65 -18.04 -4.03 -19.87
CA ALA A 65 -18.36 -3.59 -18.51
C ALA A 65 -17.33 -4.06 -17.49
N ALA A 66 -16.87 -5.31 -17.62
CA ALA A 66 -15.85 -5.89 -16.74
C ALA A 66 -14.49 -5.17 -16.86
N GLU A 67 -14.11 -4.73 -18.06
CA GLU A 67 -12.87 -3.95 -18.27
C GLU A 67 -12.95 -2.56 -17.64
N VAL A 68 -14.08 -1.88 -17.79
CA VAL A 68 -14.29 -0.55 -17.17
C VAL A 68 -14.33 -0.67 -15.65
N ALA A 69 -15.01 -1.69 -15.11
CA ALA A 69 -15.04 -1.94 -13.67
C ALA A 69 -13.66 -2.31 -13.11
N ALA A 70 -12.88 -3.13 -13.83
CA ALA A 70 -11.49 -3.43 -13.46
C ALA A 70 -10.64 -2.15 -13.44
N LEU A 71 -10.79 -1.27 -14.44
CA LEU A 71 -10.08 0.01 -14.48
C LEU A 71 -10.47 0.92 -13.31
N SER A 72 -11.75 0.98 -12.99
CA SER A 72 -12.29 1.72 -11.85
C SER A 72 -11.68 1.23 -10.52
N VAL A 73 -11.56 -0.09 -10.33
CA VAL A 73 -10.91 -0.69 -9.16
C VAL A 73 -9.40 -0.41 -9.12
N VAL A 74 -8.69 -0.58 -10.23
CA VAL A 74 -7.23 -0.36 -10.32
C VAL A 74 -6.88 1.10 -10.03
N LEU A 75 -7.66 2.04 -10.56
CA LEU A 75 -7.47 3.47 -10.34
C LEU A 75 -8.11 3.96 -9.04
N GLY A 76 -8.94 3.16 -8.37
CA GLY A 76 -9.77 3.63 -7.26
C GLY A 76 -10.57 4.88 -7.62
N SER A 77 -11.13 4.92 -8.84
CA SER A 77 -11.90 6.06 -9.34
C SER A 77 -13.30 5.60 -9.73
N SER A 78 -14.29 6.22 -9.10
CA SER A 78 -15.70 6.00 -9.44
C SER A 78 -15.99 6.55 -10.83
N ILE A 79 -16.88 5.88 -11.57
CA ILE A 79 -17.24 6.30 -12.92
C ILE A 79 -18.29 7.41 -12.80
N ALA A 80 -17.85 8.66 -12.99
CA ALA A 80 -18.74 9.80 -12.93
C ALA A 80 -19.59 9.88 -14.22
N SER A 81 -20.91 9.95 -14.05
CA SER A 81 -21.82 10.32 -15.14
C SER A 81 -21.74 11.84 -15.34
N ALA A 82 -21.46 12.31 -16.54
CA ALA A 82 -21.26 13.73 -16.82
C ALA A 82 -22.54 14.60 -16.75
N ALA A 83 -23.65 14.06 -16.23
CA ALA A 83 -24.90 14.80 -16.06
C ALA A 83 -24.80 15.81 -14.89
N GLY A 84 -24.14 16.93 -15.12
CA GLY A 84 -24.49 18.21 -14.47
C GLY A 84 -23.72 18.67 -13.22
N GLN A 85 -22.74 17.94 -12.68
CA GLN A 85 -21.91 18.46 -11.56
C GLN A 85 -20.41 18.24 -11.83
N ALA A 86 -19.74 19.31 -12.28
CA ALA A 86 -18.31 19.30 -12.61
C ALA A 86 -17.39 19.55 -11.41
N ASP A 87 -17.92 19.98 -10.25
CA ASP A 87 -17.11 20.69 -9.24
C ASP A 87 -16.40 19.81 -8.21
N SER A 88 -16.66 18.50 -8.16
CA SER A 88 -15.80 17.58 -7.39
C SER A 88 -15.73 16.19 -8.01
N LEU A 89 -15.12 16.09 -9.19
CA LEU A 89 -14.71 14.78 -9.71
C LEU A 89 -13.75 14.14 -8.71
N ASP A 90 -14.15 13.00 -8.16
CA ASP A 90 -13.31 12.21 -7.25
C ASP A 90 -12.02 11.82 -7.96
N LYS A 91 -10.89 12.28 -7.40
CA LYS A 91 -9.57 12.04 -7.98
C LYS A 91 -9.13 10.66 -7.50
N GLY A 92 -9.16 9.71 -8.43
CA GLY A 92 -8.62 8.39 -8.16
C GLY A 92 -7.12 8.41 -7.86
N ALA A 93 -6.58 7.22 -7.65
CA ALA A 93 -5.16 6.96 -7.63
C ALA A 93 -4.46 7.60 -8.85
N PHE A 94 -3.24 8.08 -8.64
CA PHE A 94 -2.44 8.76 -9.66
C PHE A 94 -3.05 10.05 -10.20
N GLY A 95 -4.10 10.58 -9.56
CA GLY A 95 -4.81 11.78 -10.02
C GLY A 95 -5.52 11.53 -11.35
N VAL A 96 -6.04 10.33 -11.58
CA VAL A 96 -6.83 10.00 -12.78
C VAL A 96 -8.29 9.81 -12.38
N SER A 97 -9.21 10.44 -13.10
CA SER A 97 -10.65 10.20 -12.95
C SER A 97 -11.23 9.55 -14.19
N ILE A 98 -12.26 8.72 -14.00
CA ILE A 98 -13.01 8.10 -15.08
C ILE A 98 -14.34 8.83 -15.27
N THR A 99 -14.61 9.29 -16.49
CA THR A 99 -15.90 9.90 -16.84
C THR A 99 -16.60 9.09 -17.91
N SER A 100 -17.92 8.93 -17.77
CA SER A 100 -18.78 8.34 -18.78
C SER A 100 -19.73 9.39 -19.32
N THR A 101 -19.71 9.58 -20.64
CA THR A 101 -20.68 10.40 -21.38
C THR A 101 -21.48 9.53 -22.34
N LEU A 102 -22.67 9.97 -22.74
CA LEU A 102 -23.45 9.33 -23.79
C LEU A 102 -23.08 9.99 -25.12
N GLY A 103 -22.57 9.21 -26.07
CA GLY A 103 -22.27 9.62 -27.43
C GLY A 103 -23.55 9.83 -28.26
N ALA A 104 -23.41 10.52 -29.39
CA ALA A 104 -24.51 10.77 -30.33
C ALA A 104 -25.08 9.47 -30.94
N ASP A 105 -24.25 8.42 -31.02
CA ASP A 105 -24.61 7.08 -31.49
C ASP A 105 -25.26 6.21 -30.40
N GLY A 106 -25.50 6.76 -29.20
CA GLY A 106 -26.08 6.06 -28.05
C GLY A 106 -25.10 5.17 -27.29
N ARG A 107 -23.83 5.07 -27.72
CA ARG A 107 -22.77 4.37 -26.99
C ARG A 107 -22.27 5.22 -25.83
N ARG A 108 -21.72 4.58 -24.80
CA ARG A 108 -21.06 5.31 -23.71
C ARG A 108 -19.60 5.54 -24.06
N ILE A 109 -19.19 6.81 -24.08
CA ILE A 109 -17.80 7.20 -24.22
C ILE A 109 -17.20 7.28 -22.82
N ILE A 110 -16.19 6.46 -22.60
CA ILE A 110 -15.38 6.46 -21.39
C ILE A 110 -14.16 7.32 -21.68
N SER A 111 -13.86 8.28 -20.81
CA SER A 111 -12.67 9.12 -20.93
C SER A 111 -11.90 9.13 -19.62
N LEU A 112 -10.57 9.09 -19.74
CA LEU A 112 -9.67 9.21 -18.60
C LEU A 112 -9.12 10.62 -18.55
N ARG A 113 -9.39 11.32 -17.44
CA ARG A 113 -8.88 12.66 -17.21
C ARG A 113 -7.78 12.61 -16.18
N ARG A 114 -6.57 13.02 -16.57
CA ARG A 114 -5.46 13.23 -15.66
C ARG A 114 -5.54 14.64 -15.06
N HIS A 115 -5.58 14.71 -13.74
CA HIS A 115 -5.61 15.95 -12.98
C HIS A 115 -4.20 16.44 -12.65
N LYS A 116 -4.07 17.75 -12.43
CA LYS A 116 -2.82 18.33 -11.94
C LYS A 116 -2.55 17.82 -10.53
N ARG A 117 -1.40 17.14 -10.38
CA ARG A 117 -0.95 16.59 -9.09
C ARG A 117 -0.13 17.60 -8.32
N THR A 118 -0.28 17.60 -7.00
CA THR A 118 0.59 18.35 -6.09
C THR A 118 1.98 17.71 -6.01
N LYS A 119 2.97 18.40 -5.45
CA LYS A 119 4.33 17.85 -5.29
C LYS A 119 4.38 16.57 -4.44
N SER A 120 3.47 16.42 -3.46
CA SER A 120 3.35 15.20 -2.64
C SER A 120 2.80 14.00 -3.40
N GLN A 121 2.08 14.26 -4.51
CA GLN A 121 1.40 13.27 -5.36
C GLN A 121 2.23 12.88 -6.59
N LEU A 122 3.38 13.52 -6.80
CA LEU A 122 4.27 13.19 -7.91
C LEU A 122 5.00 11.87 -7.65
N PRO A 123 5.24 11.07 -8.70
CA PRO A 123 5.72 9.71 -8.56
C PRO A 123 7.19 9.69 -8.10
N CYS A 124 7.56 8.60 -7.45
CA CYS A 124 8.95 8.22 -7.16
C CYS A 124 9.45 7.18 -8.17
N GLU A 125 10.75 6.89 -8.19
CA GLU A 125 11.37 5.97 -9.17
C GLU A 125 11.14 4.48 -8.87
N GLY A 126 10.55 4.15 -7.72
CA GLY A 126 10.34 2.77 -7.30
C GLY A 126 9.28 2.00 -8.11
N SER A 127 9.11 0.72 -7.76
CA SER A 127 8.18 -0.17 -8.46
C SER A 127 6.73 0.31 -8.35
N GLY A 128 5.97 0.04 -9.42
CA GLY A 128 4.54 0.29 -9.49
C GLY A 128 3.71 -0.74 -8.71
N HIS A 129 2.40 -0.55 -8.79
CA HIS A 129 1.37 -1.42 -8.22
C HIS A 129 0.92 -2.43 -9.29
N SER A 130 0.60 -3.65 -8.85
CA SER A 130 0.14 -4.70 -9.76
C SER A 130 -1.37 -4.62 -9.98
N PRO A 131 -1.86 -4.51 -11.23
CA PRO A 131 -3.30 -4.59 -11.52
C PRO A 131 -3.92 -5.92 -11.10
N LEU A 132 -3.14 -7.01 -11.12
CA LEU A 132 -3.57 -8.31 -10.59
C LEU A 132 -3.86 -8.21 -9.10
N PHE A 133 -2.91 -7.70 -8.31
CA PHE A 133 -3.14 -7.51 -6.87
C PHE A 133 -4.28 -6.52 -6.61
N ALA A 134 -4.40 -5.44 -7.39
CA ALA A 134 -5.46 -4.45 -7.21
C ALA A 134 -6.86 -5.08 -7.31
N LYS A 135 -7.09 -5.91 -8.33
CA LYS A 135 -8.35 -6.64 -8.49
C LYS A 135 -8.60 -7.59 -7.32
N HIS A 136 -7.60 -8.42 -6.97
CA HIS A 136 -7.77 -9.43 -5.92
C HIS A 136 -7.99 -8.80 -4.54
N ILE A 137 -7.13 -7.86 -4.14
CA ILE A 137 -7.16 -7.22 -2.82
C ILE A 137 -8.45 -6.42 -2.61
N ALA A 138 -8.94 -5.72 -3.64
CA ALA A 138 -10.24 -5.04 -3.60
C ALA A 138 -11.40 -6.02 -3.33
N CYS A 139 -11.28 -7.26 -3.81
CA CYS A 139 -12.26 -8.33 -3.62
C CYS A 139 -11.98 -9.19 -2.37
N GLY A 140 -11.09 -8.75 -1.47
CA GLY A 140 -10.74 -9.50 -0.25
C GLY A 140 -9.98 -10.79 -0.52
N SER A 141 -9.33 -10.89 -1.67
CA SER A 141 -8.58 -12.06 -2.12
C SER A 141 -7.07 -11.76 -2.11
N LEU A 142 -6.27 -12.70 -1.64
CA LEU A 142 -4.82 -12.60 -1.57
C LEU A 142 -4.16 -13.68 -2.45
N PRO A 143 -3.62 -13.31 -3.63
CA PRO A 143 -2.91 -14.24 -4.50
C PRO A 143 -1.66 -14.78 -3.79
N PHE A 144 -1.43 -16.09 -3.84
CA PHE A 144 -0.25 -16.71 -3.20
C PHE A 144 0.53 -17.65 -4.11
N SER A 145 -0.10 -18.18 -5.16
CA SER A 145 0.57 -19.04 -6.14
C SER A 145 0.00 -18.80 -7.53
N CYS A 146 0.86 -18.87 -8.55
CA CYS A 146 0.46 -18.72 -9.94
C CYS A 146 1.21 -19.74 -10.79
N ASP A 147 0.46 -20.42 -11.65
CA ASP A 147 1.02 -21.29 -12.68
C ASP A 147 0.64 -20.75 -14.07
N ALA A 148 0.95 -21.52 -15.13
CA ALA A 148 0.67 -21.12 -16.50
C ALA A 148 -0.83 -20.94 -16.80
N LYS A 149 -1.71 -21.67 -16.10
CA LYS A 149 -3.16 -21.74 -16.34
C LYS A 149 -3.98 -21.08 -15.24
N SER A 150 -3.49 -21.05 -14.01
CA SER A 150 -4.28 -20.72 -12.84
C SER A 150 -3.58 -19.78 -11.85
N ILE A 151 -4.39 -19.02 -11.11
CA ILE A 151 -3.98 -18.20 -9.98
C ILE A 151 -4.69 -18.74 -8.74
N SER A 152 -3.93 -19.26 -7.79
CA SER A 152 -4.45 -19.68 -6.50
C SER A 152 -4.48 -18.47 -5.55
N THR A 153 -5.64 -18.23 -4.96
CA THR A 153 -5.89 -17.05 -4.13
C THR A 153 -6.58 -17.43 -2.83
N ILE A 154 -6.24 -16.75 -1.73
CA ILE A 154 -6.89 -16.91 -0.43
C ILE A 154 -7.98 -15.84 -0.30
N LEU A 155 -9.24 -16.26 -0.23
CA LEU A 155 -10.37 -15.39 0.09
C LEU A 155 -10.41 -15.18 1.61
N ILE A 156 -10.31 -13.91 2.02
CA ILE A 156 -10.38 -13.48 3.41
C ILE A 156 -11.77 -12.90 3.68
N THR A 157 -12.56 -13.63 4.47
CA THR A 157 -13.88 -13.19 4.97
C THR A 157 -13.78 -12.78 6.44
N SER A 158 -14.87 -12.26 7.00
CA SER A 158 -14.97 -12.03 8.45
C SER A 158 -14.76 -13.33 9.24
N GLU A 159 -15.28 -14.46 8.75
CA GLU A 159 -15.05 -15.79 9.33
C GLU A 159 -13.55 -16.14 9.37
N SER A 160 -12.81 -15.84 8.28
CA SER A 160 -11.37 -16.06 8.24
C SER A 160 -10.63 -15.16 9.23
N LEU A 161 -11.05 -13.90 9.39
CA LEU A 161 -10.48 -12.99 10.37
C LEU A 161 -10.70 -13.49 11.81
N ASP A 162 -11.90 -13.97 12.13
CA ASP A 162 -12.21 -14.52 13.46
C ASP A 162 -11.39 -15.79 13.74
N ALA A 163 -11.25 -16.67 12.74
CA ALA A 163 -10.38 -17.83 12.84
C ALA A 163 -8.91 -17.43 13.10
N VAL A 164 -8.39 -16.42 12.38
CA VAL A 164 -7.03 -15.89 12.58
C VAL A 164 -6.88 -15.30 13.99
N ARG A 165 -7.85 -14.52 14.47
CA ARG A 165 -7.81 -13.90 15.80
C ARG A 165 -7.83 -14.92 16.93
N SER A 166 -8.53 -16.03 16.75
CA SER A 166 -8.61 -17.11 17.75
C SER A 166 -7.26 -17.78 18.03
N GLY A 167 -6.26 -17.63 17.16
CA GLY A 167 -4.97 -18.31 17.28
C GLY A 167 -5.02 -19.83 17.07
N THR A 168 -6.20 -20.38 16.74
CA THR A 168 -6.34 -21.82 16.46
C THR A 168 -5.59 -22.23 15.19
N PRO A 169 -5.14 -23.50 15.08
CA PRO A 169 -4.50 -23.98 13.86
C PRO A 169 -5.40 -23.71 12.65
N LEU A 170 -4.83 -23.09 11.62
CA LEU A 170 -5.57 -22.73 10.42
C LEU A 170 -5.39 -23.81 9.35
N THR A 171 -6.46 -24.11 8.61
CA THR A 171 -6.38 -24.94 7.40
C THR A 171 -6.92 -24.19 6.19
N MET A 172 -6.37 -24.53 5.03
CA MET A 172 -6.78 -23.97 3.76
C MET A 172 -7.64 -24.98 3.02
N ARG A 173 -8.86 -24.58 2.64
CA ARG A 173 -9.78 -25.42 1.87
C ARG A 173 -10.13 -24.76 0.56
N LYS A 174 -10.19 -25.52 -0.53
CA LYS A 174 -10.77 -25.04 -1.79
C LYS A 174 -12.25 -24.75 -1.53
N ARG A 175 -12.68 -23.52 -1.79
CA ARG A 175 -14.06 -23.09 -1.52
C ARG A 175 -14.73 -22.81 -2.85
N SER A 176 -15.79 -23.53 -3.16
CA SER A 176 -16.64 -23.25 -4.33
C SER A 176 -17.64 -22.12 -4.07
N GLN A 177 -17.82 -21.71 -2.81
CA GLN A 177 -18.76 -20.66 -2.45
C GLN A 177 -18.33 -19.32 -3.04
N GLN A 178 -19.27 -18.70 -3.75
CA GLN A 178 -19.07 -17.46 -4.45
C GLN A 178 -19.68 -16.31 -3.63
N THR A 179 -18.88 -15.65 -2.81
CA THR A 179 -19.25 -14.35 -2.23
C THR A 179 -19.43 -13.31 -3.35
N VAL A 180 -20.16 -12.23 -3.11
CA VAL A 180 -20.33 -11.14 -4.12
C VAL A 180 -18.96 -10.64 -4.64
N PRO A 181 -17.96 -10.35 -3.78
CA PRO A 181 -16.62 -9.99 -4.24
C PRO A 181 -15.95 -11.07 -5.11
N ALA A 182 -16.12 -12.35 -4.76
CA ALA A 182 -15.52 -13.45 -5.51
C ALA A 182 -16.18 -13.65 -6.89
N LYS A 183 -17.51 -13.48 -6.99
CA LYS A 183 -18.23 -13.47 -8.28
C LYS A 183 -17.74 -12.34 -9.17
N PHE A 184 -17.63 -11.15 -8.59
CA PHE A 184 -17.13 -9.98 -9.31
C PHE A 184 -15.71 -10.24 -9.82
N LEU A 185 -14.81 -10.70 -8.95
CA LEU A 185 -13.43 -11.01 -9.34
C LEU A 185 -13.34 -12.04 -10.47
N ALA A 186 -14.18 -13.08 -10.44
CA ALA A 186 -14.24 -14.10 -11.48
C ALA A 186 -14.77 -13.56 -12.82
N ALA A 187 -15.59 -12.50 -12.81
CA ALA A 187 -16.10 -11.85 -14.01
C ALA A 187 -15.12 -10.84 -14.63
N LEU A 188 -14.07 -10.44 -13.89
CA LEU A 188 -13.08 -9.48 -14.40
C LEU A 188 -12.16 -10.09 -15.46
N PRO A 189 -11.58 -9.27 -16.36
CA PRO A 189 -10.62 -9.75 -17.35
C PRO A 189 -9.44 -10.45 -16.68
N SER A 190 -9.19 -11.71 -17.04
CA SER A 190 -8.08 -12.50 -16.54
C SER A 190 -7.53 -13.40 -17.63
N SER A 191 -6.21 -13.50 -17.72
CA SER A 191 -5.53 -14.46 -18.61
C SER A 191 -5.41 -15.86 -18.00
N ARG A 192 -5.83 -16.04 -16.74
CA ARG A 192 -5.69 -17.28 -15.96
C ARG A 192 -6.97 -17.56 -15.17
N GLU A 193 -7.25 -18.85 -14.98
CA GLU A 193 -8.35 -19.31 -14.15
C GLU A 193 -8.06 -19.04 -12.66
N MET A 194 -9.08 -18.61 -11.91
CA MET A 194 -8.91 -18.36 -10.49
C MET A 194 -9.30 -19.59 -9.68
N VAL A 195 -8.42 -20.00 -8.75
CA VAL A 195 -8.68 -21.10 -7.80
C VAL A 195 -8.80 -20.51 -6.39
N PRO A 196 -10.02 -20.26 -5.89
CA PRO A 196 -10.23 -19.68 -4.57
C PRO A 196 -10.06 -20.72 -3.45
N HIS A 197 -9.37 -20.30 -2.41
CA HIS A 197 -9.21 -21.01 -1.15
C HIS A 197 -9.74 -20.15 0.00
N ALA A 198 -10.30 -20.77 1.04
CA ALA A 198 -10.66 -20.09 2.28
C ALA A 198 -9.84 -20.62 3.44
N ILE A 199 -9.70 -19.78 4.46
CA ILE A 199 -9.05 -20.12 5.72
C ILE A 199 -10.12 -20.40 6.76
N GLU A 200 -10.00 -21.56 7.40
CA GLU A 200 -10.89 -22.03 8.44
C GLU A 200 -10.07 -22.53 9.64
N ALA A 201 -10.63 -22.38 10.85
CA ALA A 201 -10.10 -22.99 12.05
C ALA A 201 -10.09 -24.51 11.93
N SER A 202 -9.06 -25.14 12.47
CA SER A 202 -8.83 -26.58 12.42
C SER A 202 -8.38 -27.10 13.78
N THR A 203 -8.84 -28.30 14.10
CA THR A 203 -8.41 -29.04 15.29
C THR A 203 -7.16 -29.87 15.04
N LYS A 204 -6.73 -30.01 13.79
CA LYS A 204 -5.52 -30.77 13.41
C LYS A 204 -4.33 -29.83 13.30
N SER A 205 -3.17 -30.25 13.82
CA SER A 205 -1.91 -29.58 13.50
C SER A 205 -1.69 -29.67 11.99
N SER A 206 -1.80 -28.53 11.32
CA SER A 206 -1.58 -28.38 9.88
C SER A 206 -0.22 -27.73 9.66
N PRO A 207 0.45 -27.97 8.51
CA PRO A 207 1.54 -27.11 8.07
C PRO A 207 1.14 -25.64 8.10
N THR A 208 2.15 -24.77 8.20
CA THR A 208 2.00 -23.31 8.19
C THR A 208 1.14 -22.88 7.01
N THR A 209 0.09 -22.12 7.28
CA THR A 209 -0.80 -21.67 6.21
C THR A 209 -0.08 -20.66 5.31
N PRO A 210 -0.37 -20.66 3.99
CA PRO A 210 0.24 -19.70 3.07
C PRO A 210 -0.23 -18.26 3.31
N LEU A 211 -1.10 -18.01 4.31
CA LEU A 211 -1.59 -16.68 4.66
C LEU A 211 -0.45 -15.73 5.01
N ILE A 212 0.39 -16.11 5.98
CA ILE A 212 1.46 -15.25 6.46
C ILE A 212 2.49 -15.05 5.36
N ASP A 213 2.78 -16.09 4.59
CA ASP A 213 3.68 -16.02 3.44
C ASP A 213 3.15 -15.04 2.39
N ALA A 214 1.85 -15.12 2.05
CA ALA A 214 1.24 -14.23 1.06
C ALA A 214 1.20 -12.76 1.55
N ILE A 215 0.95 -12.53 2.84
CA ILE A 215 0.99 -11.19 3.45
C ILE A 215 2.44 -10.65 3.44
N ALA A 216 3.43 -11.49 3.78
CA ALA A 216 4.84 -11.14 3.78
C ALA A 216 5.34 -10.72 2.39
N GLN A 217 4.74 -11.25 1.32
CA GLN A 217 5.14 -10.94 -0.05
C GLN A 217 4.62 -9.59 -0.56
N LEU A 218 3.50 -9.08 -0.03
CA LEU A 218 2.85 -7.84 -0.50
C LEU A 218 3.80 -6.66 -0.76
N PRO A 219 4.78 -6.34 0.12
CA PRO A 219 5.70 -5.23 -0.09
C PRO A 219 6.64 -5.43 -1.30
N PHE A 220 6.80 -6.66 -1.76
CA PHE A 220 7.80 -7.08 -2.72
C PHE A 220 7.24 -7.50 -4.07
N VAL A 221 5.92 -7.40 -4.26
CA VAL A 221 5.20 -7.85 -5.47
C VAL A 221 4.24 -6.80 -6.03
N GLY A 222 4.34 -5.56 -5.55
CA GLY A 222 3.43 -4.47 -5.93
C GLY A 222 2.03 -4.63 -5.32
N GLY A 223 1.93 -5.26 -4.14
CA GLY A 223 0.69 -5.55 -3.43
C GLY A 223 0.09 -4.38 -2.64
N PHE A 224 0.73 -3.20 -2.62
CA PHE A 224 0.18 -2.01 -1.98
C PHE A 224 -0.76 -1.25 -2.91
N THR A 225 -1.97 -1.78 -3.02
CA THR A 225 -3.03 -1.28 -3.90
C THR A 225 -3.82 -0.15 -3.22
N PRO A 226 -4.49 0.73 -4.00
CA PRO A 226 -5.26 1.85 -3.44
C PRO A 226 -6.52 1.40 -2.68
N LEU A 227 -7.11 0.29 -3.10
CA LEU A 227 -8.35 -0.25 -2.57
C LEU A 227 -8.11 -1.65 -1.96
N ALA A 228 -8.83 -1.97 -0.88
CA ALA A 228 -8.87 -3.30 -0.28
C ALA A 228 -10.20 -3.58 0.43
N ALA A 229 -10.62 -4.84 0.49
CA ALA A 229 -11.79 -5.23 1.28
C ALA A 229 -11.49 -5.14 2.79
N THR A 230 -12.49 -4.75 3.58
CA THR A 230 -12.36 -4.53 5.03
C THR A 230 -11.79 -5.75 5.79
N PRO A 231 -12.30 -7.00 5.61
CA PRO A 231 -11.77 -8.16 6.34
C PRO A 231 -10.28 -8.43 6.05
N LEU A 232 -9.83 -8.16 4.81
CA LEU A 232 -8.43 -8.31 4.42
C LEU A 232 -7.56 -7.25 5.10
N ILE A 233 -8.00 -5.99 5.12
CA ILE A 233 -7.29 -4.90 5.81
C ILE A 233 -7.12 -5.25 7.30
N ASP A 234 -8.20 -5.66 7.95
CA ASP A 234 -8.20 -5.97 9.38
C ASP A 234 -7.35 -7.21 9.70
N THR A 235 -7.34 -8.21 8.82
CA THR A 235 -6.49 -9.40 8.95
C THR A 235 -5.00 -9.04 8.85
N VAL A 236 -4.61 -8.27 7.82
CA VAL A 236 -3.22 -7.83 7.65
C VAL A 236 -2.82 -6.92 8.82
N HIS A 237 -3.71 -6.04 9.27
CA HIS A 237 -3.45 -5.15 10.40
C HIS A 237 -3.22 -5.94 11.68
N PHE A 238 -4.10 -6.90 11.98
CA PHE A 238 -3.99 -7.76 13.15
C PHE A 238 -2.63 -8.48 13.17
N ILE A 239 -2.28 -9.15 12.07
CA ILE A 239 -1.03 -9.91 11.94
C ILE A 239 0.20 -9.00 12.05
N ALA A 240 0.26 -7.92 11.26
CA ALA A 240 1.47 -7.10 11.14
C ALA A 240 1.67 -6.11 12.30
N SER A 241 0.60 -5.73 13.01
CA SER A 241 0.69 -4.83 14.15
C SER A 241 1.19 -5.52 15.41
N GLY A 242 0.96 -6.83 15.56
CA GLY A 242 1.33 -7.55 16.77
C GLY A 242 0.49 -7.16 17.99
N GLY A 243 -0.73 -6.66 17.77
CA GLY A 243 -1.54 -6.06 18.84
C GLY A 243 -1.01 -4.70 19.34
N ILE A 244 0.05 -4.16 18.73
CA ILE A 244 0.67 -2.90 19.15
C ILE A 244 0.01 -1.73 18.43
N HIS A 245 -0.35 -0.69 19.19
CA HIS A 245 -0.95 0.51 18.64
C HIS A 245 -0.02 1.21 17.61
N PRO A 246 -0.52 1.67 16.45
CA PRO A 246 0.33 2.27 15.42
C PRO A 246 0.92 3.62 15.84
N GLY A 247 0.17 4.45 16.58
CA GLY A 247 0.59 5.80 16.97
C GLY A 247 0.88 6.66 15.75
N ARG A 248 1.95 7.48 15.80
CA ARG A 248 2.37 8.34 14.67
C ARG A 248 3.23 7.62 13.63
N LEU A 249 2.93 6.36 13.33
CA LEU A 249 3.75 5.49 12.47
C LEU A 249 4.01 6.13 11.09
N LEU A 250 2.96 6.64 10.43
CA LEU A 250 3.07 7.28 9.11
C LEU A 250 4.05 8.45 9.12
N GLN A 251 3.99 9.30 10.14
CA GLN A 251 4.92 10.43 10.28
C GLN A 251 6.38 9.95 10.46
N ARG A 252 6.60 8.86 11.21
CA ARG A 252 7.94 8.32 11.45
C ARG A 252 8.52 7.60 10.23
N LEU A 253 7.70 6.89 9.46
CA LEU A 253 8.13 6.30 8.19
C LEU A 253 8.53 7.37 7.17
N GLU A 254 7.80 8.49 7.08
CA GLU A 254 8.21 9.64 6.26
C GLU A 254 9.52 10.29 6.77
N GLY A 255 9.81 10.11 8.07
CA GLY A 255 11.13 10.38 8.65
C GLY A 255 12.22 9.51 8.01
N LEU A 256 11.99 8.20 7.88
CA LEU A 256 12.96 7.26 7.33
C LEU A 256 13.21 7.51 5.84
N VAL A 257 12.17 7.88 5.09
CA VAL A 257 12.30 8.29 3.68
C VAL A 257 13.28 9.46 3.53
N ASP A 258 13.09 10.52 4.32
CA ASP A 258 13.99 11.70 4.32
C ASP A 258 15.41 11.35 4.80
N LYS A 259 15.55 10.51 5.82
CA LYS A 259 16.87 10.02 6.25
C LYS A 259 17.61 9.35 5.08
N LEU A 260 16.93 8.50 4.32
CA LEU A 260 17.53 7.79 3.20
C LEU A 260 17.79 8.71 1.99
N GLN A 261 16.92 9.70 1.74
CA GLN A 261 17.18 10.75 0.76
C GLN A 261 18.45 11.56 1.10
N ARG A 262 18.62 11.97 2.36
CA ARG A 262 19.81 12.72 2.81
C ARG A 262 21.09 11.91 2.74
N HIS A 263 21.00 10.59 2.90
CA HIS A 263 22.14 9.70 2.69
C HIS A 263 22.59 9.67 1.22
N SER A 264 21.67 9.85 0.25
CA SER A 264 21.98 9.77 -1.18
C SER A 264 21.26 10.86 -2.00
N PRO A 265 21.54 12.16 -1.76
CA PRO A 265 20.71 13.26 -2.28
C PRO A 265 20.74 13.40 -3.80
N HIS A 266 21.82 12.95 -4.43
CA HIS A 266 22.02 12.98 -5.88
C HIS A 266 21.07 12.04 -6.64
N LEU A 267 20.48 11.03 -5.99
CA LEU A 267 19.63 10.04 -6.65
C LEU A 267 18.21 10.54 -6.92
N LYS A 268 17.67 11.45 -6.07
CA LYS A 268 16.31 12.00 -6.21
C LYS A 268 15.16 10.96 -6.35
N ILE A 269 15.39 9.74 -5.86
CA ILE A 269 14.48 8.59 -6.05
C ILE A 269 13.12 8.73 -5.37
N PHE A 270 12.98 9.57 -4.32
CA PHE A 270 11.75 9.73 -3.55
C PHE A 270 10.79 10.80 -4.09
N GLY A 271 11.11 11.37 -5.26
CA GLY A 271 10.30 12.38 -5.91
C GLY A 271 10.51 13.80 -5.33
N PRO A 272 9.82 14.79 -5.90
CA PRO A 272 10.14 16.21 -5.69
C PRO A 272 9.83 16.72 -4.28
N LEU A 273 8.94 16.07 -3.53
CA LEU A 273 8.62 16.45 -2.15
C LEU A 273 9.87 16.49 -1.25
N HIS A 274 10.84 15.62 -1.50
CA HIS A 274 12.06 15.50 -0.69
C HIS A 274 13.24 16.33 -1.22
N GLU A 275 13.04 17.17 -2.23
CA GLU A 275 14.07 18.11 -2.66
C GLU A 275 14.28 19.21 -1.61
N PRO A 276 15.52 19.71 -1.42
CA PRO A 276 15.84 20.71 -0.38
C PRO A 276 14.95 21.97 -0.45
N GLN A 277 14.63 22.43 -1.66
CA GLN A 277 13.75 23.57 -1.93
C GLN A 277 12.31 23.40 -1.44
N ASN A 278 11.90 22.16 -1.14
CA ASN A 278 10.54 21.82 -0.70
C ASN A 278 10.47 21.45 0.80
N ALA A 279 11.51 21.75 1.59
CA ALA A 279 11.57 21.40 3.01
C ALA A 279 10.34 21.88 3.82
N GLY A 280 9.80 23.07 3.53
CA GLY A 280 8.59 23.58 4.15
C GLY A 280 7.33 22.77 3.83
N LEU A 281 7.22 22.23 2.61
CA LEU A 281 6.13 21.33 2.22
C LEU A 281 6.26 19.97 2.91
N LEU A 282 7.48 19.43 2.98
CA LEU A 282 7.75 18.18 3.70
C LEU A 282 7.42 18.28 5.20
N PHE A 283 7.74 19.43 5.83
CA PHE A 283 7.38 19.67 7.22
C PHE A 283 5.86 19.65 7.42
N ARG A 284 5.10 20.39 6.58
CA ARG A 284 3.63 20.41 6.62
C ARG A 284 3.03 19.03 6.38
N GLU A 285 3.61 18.26 5.46
CA GLU A 285 3.19 16.88 5.21
C GLU A 285 3.35 16.02 6.46
N ARG A 286 4.47 16.10 7.16
CA ARG A 286 4.68 15.38 8.42
C ARG A 286 3.71 15.78 9.53
N GLU A 287 3.41 17.07 9.66
CA GLU A 287 2.40 17.53 10.61
C GLU A 287 1.02 16.98 10.26
N ARG A 288 0.66 17.00 8.98
CA ARG A 288 -0.58 16.41 8.46
C ARG A 288 -0.67 14.93 8.79
N LEU A 289 0.38 14.14 8.54
CA LEU A 289 0.46 12.73 8.91
C LEU A 289 0.32 12.49 10.42
N GLY A 290 0.83 13.40 11.24
CA GLY A 290 0.64 13.38 12.69
C GLY A 290 -0.82 13.57 13.10
N LYS A 291 -1.58 14.39 12.37
CA LYS A 291 -3.02 14.61 12.58
C LYS A 291 -3.89 13.46 12.03
N VAL A 292 -3.48 12.84 10.93
CA VAL A 292 -4.13 11.62 10.39
C VAL A 292 -4.15 10.51 11.45
N ALA A 293 -3.04 10.31 12.16
CA ALA A 293 -2.96 9.34 13.25
C ALA A 293 -3.92 9.64 14.43
N ALA A 294 -4.38 10.88 14.56
CA ALA A 294 -5.37 11.30 15.56
C ALA A 294 -6.80 11.35 15.00
N GLY A 295 -7.02 10.91 13.75
CA GLY A 295 -8.34 10.93 13.10
C GLY A 295 -8.84 12.32 12.69
N GLY A 296 -7.98 13.34 12.70
CA GLY A 296 -8.39 14.74 12.50
C GLY A 296 -8.40 15.24 11.06
N VAL A 297 -7.97 14.42 10.08
CA VAL A 297 -7.80 14.84 8.68
C VAL A 297 -8.19 13.71 7.73
N THR A 298 -9.03 14.03 6.74
CA THR A 298 -9.30 13.18 5.57
C THR A 298 -8.21 13.39 4.50
N GLU A 299 -7.75 12.32 3.86
CA GLU A 299 -6.71 12.39 2.82
C GLU A 299 -7.29 12.05 1.44
N GLU A 300 -6.80 12.70 0.38
CA GLU A 300 -7.09 12.29 -0.99
C GLU A 300 -6.44 10.91 -1.29
N LEU A 301 -7.07 10.09 -2.14
CA LEU A 301 -6.53 8.79 -2.53
C LEU A 301 -5.15 8.91 -3.19
N ALA A 302 -4.94 9.94 -4.00
CA ALA A 302 -3.66 10.21 -4.65
C ALA A 302 -2.51 10.44 -3.65
N ASP A 303 -2.77 11.09 -2.50
CA ASP A 303 -1.76 11.30 -1.46
C ASP A 303 -1.39 9.98 -0.78
N LYS A 304 -2.41 9.17 -0.41
CA LYS A 304 -2.23 7.84 0.19
C LYS A 304 -1.39 6.94 -0.70
N VAL A 305 -1.70 6.89 -2.00
CA VAL A 305 -0.99 6.06 -2.98
C VAL A 305 0.44 6.54 -3.18
N SER A 306 0.66 7.85 -3.33
CA SER A 306 2.00 8.40 -3.54
C SER A 306 2.90 8.18 -2.31
N ARG A 307 2.34 8.24 -1.10
CA ARG A 307 3.02 7.86 0.15
C ARG A 307 3.44 6.39 0.14
N MET A 308 2.54 5.48 -0.25
CA MET A 308 2.87 4.05 -0.34
C MET A 308 3.93 3.73 -1.40
N GLN A 309 3.96 4.48 -2.51
CA GLN A 309 5.03 4.36 -3.50
C GLN A 309 6.40 4.78 -2.91
N ARG A 310 6.43 5.86 -2.11
CA ARG A 310 7.66 6.26 -1.39
C ARG A 310 8.12 5.18 -0.40
N TYR A 311 7.19 4.54 0.32
CA TYR A 311 7.54 3.44 1.24
C TYR A 311 8.02 2.18 0.51
N THR A 312 7.49 1.91 -0.69
CA THR A 312 8.00 0.83 -1.53
C THR A 312 9.44 1.15 -1.99
N THR A 313 9.67 2.38 -2.44
CA THR A 313 11.00 2.87 -2.83
C THR A 313 11.98 2.83 -1.65
N LEU A 314 11.49 3.09 -0.43
CA LEU A 314 12.29 3.01 0.80
C LEU A 314 12.84 1.59 0.99
N LEU A 315 11.99 0.57 0.87
CA LEU A 315 12.42 -0.84 0.98
C LEU A 315 13.41 -1.23 -0.11
N GLN A 316 13.14 -0.85 -1.36
CA GLN A 316 14.05 -1.11 -2.49
C GLN A 316 15.43 -0.51 -2.28
N ARG A 317 15.48 0.72 -1.77
CA ARG A 317 16.74 1.43 -1.53
C ARG A 317 17.48 0.86 -0.32
N LEU A 318 16.78 0.52 0.76
CA LEU A 318 17.40 -0.12 1.92
C LEU A 318 18.07 -1.45 1.53
N MET A 319 17.41 -2.27 0.71
CA MET A 319 18.00 -3.50 0.19
C MET A 319 19.22 -3.24 -0.70
N ALA A 320 19.19 -2.17 -1.50
CA ALA A 320 20.32 -1.80 -2.36
C ALA A 320 21.56 -1.30 -1.57
N LEU A 321 21.38 -0.94 -0.30
CA LEU A 321 22.48 -0.52 0.59
C LEU A 321 23.10 -1.68 1.38
N VAL A 322 22.56 -2.90 1.29
CA VAL A 322 23.12 -4.06 1.99
C VAL A 322 24.48 -4.40 1.36
N PRO A 323 25.58 -4.39 2.14
CA PRO A 323 26.92 -4.63 1.60
C PRO A 323 27.10 -6.08 1.15
N ASP A 324 28.03 -6.28 0.21
CA ASP A 324 28.61 -7.58 -0.18
C ASP A 324 27.61 -8.68 -0.61
N THR A 325 26.37 -8.31 -0.93
CA THR A 325 25.31 -9.26 -1.29
C THR A 325 24.70 -8.89 -2.64
N LYS A 326 24.44 -9.88 -3.50
CA LYS A 326 23.79 -9.62 -4.77
C LYS A 326 22.33 -9.20 -4.54
N PRO A 327 21.77 -8.29 -5.36
CA PRO A 327 20.39 -7.80 -5.17
C PRO A 327 19.32 -8.88 -5.05
N GLN A 328 19.44 -9.97 -5.81
CA GLN A 328 18.48 -11.08 -5.80
C GLN A 328 18.56 -11.87 -4.48
N ASP A 329 19.77 -12.10 -3.99
CA ASP A 329 20.01 -12.80 -2.72
C ASP A 329 19.51 -11.95 -1.54
N VAL A 330 19.74 -10.62 -1.58
CA VAL A 330 19.18 -9.68 -0.59
C VAL A 330 17.66 -9.74 -0.58
N LEU A 331 17.01 -9.66 -1.75
CA LEU A 331 15.55 -9.70 -1.85
C LEU A 331 14.98 -11.00 -1.26
N ALA A 332 15.58 -12.14 -1.60
CA ALA A 332 15.16 -13.44 -1.07
C ALA A 332 15.33 -13.51 0.46
N ALA A 333 16.48 -13.06 0.97
CA ALA A 333 16.77 -13.07 2.40
C ALA A 333 15.85 -12.13 3.18
N VAL A 334 15.55 -10.93 2.66
CA VAL A 334 14.63 -9.97 3.28
C VAL A 334 13.19 -10.48 3.26
N ARG A 335 12.76 -11.16 2.19
CA ARG A 335 11.43 -11.82 2.14
C ARG A 335 11.30 -12.88 3.24
N GLU A 336 12.29 -13.74 3.39
CA GLU A 336 12.30 -14.78 4.43
C GLU A 336 12.36 -14.18 5.84
N ALA A 337 13.18 -13.15 6.05
CA ALA A 337 13.23 -12.43 7.33
C ALA A 337 11.90 -11.73 7.65
N THR A 338 11.22 -11.16 6.64
CA THR A 338 9.90 -10.53 6.81
C THR A 338 8.83 -11.55 7.19
N LYS A 339 8.87 -12.74 6.59
CA LYS A 339 8.01 -13.87 6.99
C LYS A 339 8.20 -14.24 8.46
N LYS A 340 9.45 -14.40 8.91
CA LYS A 340 9.76 -14.71 10.32
C LYS A 340 9.30 -13.61 11.28
N GLU A 341 9.47 -12.36 10.89
CA GLU A 341 9.02 -11.19 11.67
C GLU A 341 7.49 -11.13 11.75
N LEU A 342 6.76 -11.46 10.68
CA LEU A 342 5.29 -11.55 10.71
C LEU A 342 4.79 -12.74 11.53
N LEU A 343 5.49 -13.88 11.53
CA LEU A 343 5.15 -15.01 12.40
C LEU A 343 5.24 -14.63 13.88
N ARG A 344 6.31 -13.92 14.27
CA ARG A 344 6.47 -13.38 15.63
C ARG A 344 5.34 -12.40 15.96
N SER A 345 5.14 -11.41 15.09
CA SER A 345 4.08 -10.41 15.24
C SER A 345 2.69 -11.05 15.36
N TYR A 346 2.39 -12.09 14.58
CA TYR A 346 1.13 -12.82 14.70
C TYR A 346 0.97 -13.48 16.08
N ALA A 347 2.01 -14.15 16.58
CA ALA A 347 1.98 -14.76 17.91
C ALA A 347 1.72 -13.70 19.00
N ASP A 348 2.38 -12.53 18.91
CA ASP A 348 2.17 -11.41 19.82
C ASP A 348 0.74 -10.86 19.74
N ALA A 349 0.18 -10.75 18.52
CA ALA A 349 -1.20 -10.29 18.31
C ALA A 349 -2.23 -11.23 18.93
N VAL A 350 -2.04 -12.54 18.78
CA VAL A 350 -2.92 -13.56 19.37
C VAL A 350 -2.84 -13.51 20.90
N ALA A 351 -1.63 -13.39 21.48
CA ALA A 351 -1.46 -13.25 22.91
C ALA A 351 -2.21 -12.01 23.45
N ALA A 352 -1.99 -10.85 22.83
CA ALA A 352 -2.67 -9.61 23.20
C ALA A 352 -4.20 -9.67 23.04
N HIS A 353 -4.70 -10.40 22.03
CA HIS A 353 -6.13 -10.59 21.82
C HIS A 353 -6.77 -11.45 22.91
N ASN A 354 -6.10 -12.52 23.32
CA ASN A 354 -6.58 -13.41 24.38
C ASN A 354 -6.60 -12.73 25.75
N ASP A 355 -5.60 -11.91 26.06
CA ASP A 355 -5.56 -11.15 27.31
C ASP A 355 -6.74 -10.17 27.44
N ASN A 356 -7.10 -9.49 26.35
CA ASN A 356 -8.24 -8.58 26.32
C ASN A 356 -9.59 -9.30 26.52
N ASN A 357 -9.75 -10.51 25.96
CA ASN A 357 -10.98 -11.29 26.12
C ASN A 357 -11.13 -11.89 27.53
N ASN A 358 -10.02 -12.19 28.22
CA ASN A 358 -10.03 -12.75 29.56
C ASN A 358 -10.22 -11.68 30.67
N THR A 359 -10.06 -10.40 30.34
CA THR A 359 -10.29 -9.29 31.27
C THR A 359 -11.79 -8.95 31.35
N THR A 360 -12.63 -9.96 31.62
CA THR A 360 -14.00 -9.77 32.13
C THR A 360 -13.93 -9.25 33.57
N THR A 361 -13.71 -7.94 33.73
CA THR A 361 -14.06 -7.25 34.98
C THR A 361 -15.59 -7.22 35.15
N PRO A 362 -16.10 -7.42 36.38
CA PRO A 362 -17.52 -7.52 36.66
C PRO A 362 -18.22 -6.18 36.40
N SER A 363 -19.50 -6.28 36.04
CA SER A 363 -20.45 -5.18 35.95
C SER A 363 -20.40 -4.28 37.20
N HIS A 364 -19.69 -3.16 37.11
CA HIS A 364 -19.93 -2.04 38.01
C HIS A 364 -21.19 -1.34 37.54
N SER A 365 -22.22 -1.51 38.35
CA SER A 365 -23.46 -0.74 38.43
C SER A 365 -23.31 0.68 37.91
N VAL A 366 -24.13 1.01 36.93
CA VAL A 366 -24.52 2.37 36.58
C VAL A 366 -25.15 3.00 37.83
N SER A 367 -24.36 3.74 38.61
CA SER A 367 -24.90 4.74 39.53
C SER A 367 -25.16 6.01 38.72
N THR A 368 -26.40 6.17 38.29
CA THR A 368 -26.99 7.47 38.00
C THR A 368 -26.95 8.32 39.26
N ASN A 369 -26.00 9.25 39.35
CA ASN A 369 -26.14 10.41 40.21
C ASN A 369 -25.91 11.65 39.36
N GLY A 370 -27.01 12.33 39.06
CA GLY A 370 -27.01 13.66 38.51
C GLY A 370 -26.44 14.64 39.53
N SER A 371 -25.55 15.50 39.08
CA SER A 371 -25.26 16.77 39.74
C SER A 371 -25.04 17.83 38.67
N HIS A 372 -26.08 18.62 38.45
CA HIS A 372 -26.01 19.90 37.77
C HIS A 372 -25.00 20.80 38.49
N HIS A 373 -23.95 21.23 37.78
CA HIS A 373 -23.24 22.45 38.14
C HIS A 373 -23.11 23.38 36.93
N PRO A 374 -23.35 24.69 37.13
CA PRO A 374 -23.58 25.63 36.05
C PRO A 374 -22.27 26.17 35.46
N ARG A 375 -22.34 26.47 34.16
CA ARG A 375 -21.38 27.30 33.42
C ARG A 375 -21.06 28.61 34.18
N PRO A 376 -19.78 28.99 34.32
CA PRO A 376 -19.42 30.38 34.53
C PRO A 376 -19.29 31.10 33.19
N SER A 377 -19.95 32.25 33.17
CA SER A 377 -20.00 33.26 32.14
C SER A 377 -18.63 33.82 31.75
N ALA A 378 -18.54 34.20 30.47
CA ALA A 378 -17.47 35.00 29.90
C ALA A 378 -17.36 36.36 30.63
N HIS A 379 -16.18 36.64 31.20
CA HIS A 379 -15.77 38.00 31.54
C HIS A 379 -14.61 38.43 30.65
N ARG A 380 -14.97 39.32 29.73
CA ARG A 380 -14.09 40.26 29.03
C ARG A 380 -13.56 41.26 30.06
N SER A 381 -12.24 41.44 30.13
CA SER A 381 -11.62 42.71 30.52
C SER A 381 -10.21 42.82 29.91
N PRO A 382 -9.79 44.04 29.50
CA PRO A 382 -8.52 44.28 28.82
C PRO A 382 -7.42 44.67 29.82
N ARG A 383 -6.18 44.73 29.31
CA ARG A 383 -5.20 45.82 29.47
C ARG A 383 -3.79 45.28 29.72
N SER A 384 -2.94 45.66 28.77
CA SER A 384 -1.50 45.56 28.75
C SER A 384 -0.85 46.31 29.92
N SER A 385 0.16 45.70 30.51
CA SER A 385 1.29 46.42 31.13
C SER A 385 2.58 45.66 30.88
N LEU A 386 3.59 46.45 30.50
CA LEU A 386 4.99 46.08 30.39
C LEU A 386 5.54 45.60 31.74
N GLY A 387 6.42 44.60 31.70
CA GLY A 387 7.11 44.07 32.86
C GLY A 387 8.34 43.29 32.42
N THR A 388 9.49 43.87 32.75
CA THR A 388 10.87 43.52 32.42
C THR A 388 11.34 42.24 33.10
N ASP A 389 12.39 41.65 32.54
CA ASP A 389 13.39 40.76 33.14
C ASP A 389 12.94 39.44 33.76
N SER A 390 13.31 38.34 33.10
CA SER A 390 13.72 37.11 33.79
C SER A 390 14.59 36.25 32.87
N SER A 391 15.81 36.00 33.34
CA SER A 391 16.79 35.06 32.77
C SER A 391 16.16 33.68 32.56
N ALA A 392 16.13 33.24 31.30
CA ALA A 392 15.73 31.89 30.94
C ALA A 392 16.90 30.92 31.16
N THR A 393 16.92 30.31 32.34
CA THR A 393 17.69 29.09 32.61
C THR A 393 17.10 27.97 31.75
N PHE A 394 17.86 27.46 30.79
CA PHE A 394 17.49 26.27 30.01
C PHE A 394 17.53 25.03 30.91
N SER A 395 16.46 24.77 31.66
CA SER A 395 16.26 23.47 32.29
C SER A 395 15.73 22.49 31.23
N SER A 396 16.55 21.50 30.91
CA SER A 396 16.15 20.33 30.13
C SER A 396 15.23 19.47 30.98
N HIS A 397 13.95 19.84 31.08
CA HIS A 397 12.96 18.97 31.69
C HIS A 397 12.65 17.78 30.76
N PRO A 398 12.53 16.56 31.33
CA PRO A 398 12.25 15.35 30.58
C PRO A 398 10.92 15.52 29.85
N SER A 399 10.95 15.21 28.55
CA SER A 399 9.80 15.25 27.63
C SER A 399 8.54 14.72 28.30
N ARG A 400 7.56 15.62 28.52
CA ARG A 400 6.21 15.30 29.00
C ARG A 400 5.67 14.11 28.19
N PRO A 401 5.30 12.98 28.82
CA PRO A 401 4.75 11.84 28.11
C PRO A 401 3.50 12.30 27.37
N SER A 402 3.48 12.09 26.04
CA SER A 402 2.30 12.38 25.24
C SER A 402 1.19 11.45 25.70
N THR A 403 0.15 12.00 26.32
CA THR A 403 -1.02 11.26 26.82
C THR A 403 -1.88 10.69 25.69
N THR A 404 -1.58 11.01 24.43
CA THR A 404 -2.39 10.65 23.26
C THR A 404 -2.19 9.20 22.82
N PHE A 405 -1.05 8.56 23.12
CA PHE A 405 -0.76 7.20 22.70
C PHE A 405 -0.07 6.39 23.80
N PRO A 406 -0.24 5.05 23.83
CA PRO A 406 0.48 4.18 24.76
C PRO A 406 2.00 4.34 24.65
N ALA A 407 2.72 4.12 25.77
CA ALA A 407 4.19 4.24 25.81
C ALA A 407 4.87 3.27 24.83
N HIS A 408 4.35 2.04 24.71
CA HIS A 408 4.78 1.05 23.73
C HIS A 408 3.90 1.11 22.47
N ASN A 409 4.44 1.62 21.36
CA ASN A 409 3.72 1.74 20.09
C ASN A 409 4.68 1.55 18.89
N LEU A 410 4.13 1.26 17.70
CA LEU A 410 4.94 1.01 16.50
C LEU A 410 5.73 2.24 16.04
N ALA A 411 5.24 3.46 16.31
CA ALA A 411 5.97 4.68 16.02
C ALA A 411 7.28 4.79 16.83
N LYS A 412 7.36 4.19 18.02
CA LYS A 412 8.60 4.10 18.80
C LYS A 412 9.60 3.14 18.18
N GLN A 413 9.16 2.01 17.64
CA GLN A 413 10.03 1.12 16.86
C GLN A 413 10.63 1.86 15.66
N ALA A 414 9.79 2.59 14.89
CA ALA A 414 10.26 3.43 13.80
C ALA A 414 11.22 4.55 14.26
N GLU A 415 11.03 5.11 15.46
CA GLU A 415 11.92 6.10 16.05
C GLU A 415 13.31 5.51 16.39
N THR A 416 13.37 4.27 16.87
CA THR A 416 14.64 3.55 17.08
C THR A 416 15.39 3.35 15.77
N LEU A 417 14.68 2.96 14.70
CA LEU A 417 15.25 2.84 13.35
C LEU A 417 15.72 4.18 12.76
N LEU A 418 15.07 5.28 13.13
CA LEU A 418 15.54 6.61 12.75
C LEU A 418 16.88 6.95 13.38
N LYS A 419 17.14 6.45 14.60
CA LYS A 419 18.37 6.70 15.36
C LYS A 419 19.51 5.74 15.01
N SER A 420 19.22 4.55 14.48
CA SER A 420 20.27 3.59 14.07
C SER A 420 21.09 4.10 12.89
N GLU A 421 22.28 3.57 12.66
CA GLU A 421 23.11 3.96 11.52
C GLU A 421 22.74 3.18 10.25
N LEU A 422 23.06 3.73 9.08
CA LEU A 422 22.94 3.04 7.79
C LEU A 422 24.32 2.47 7.42
N PRO A 423 24.41 1.32 6.70
CA PRO A 423 23.30 0.53 6.17
C PRO A 423 22.59 -0.35 7.22
N PHE A 424 21.34 -0.71 6.94
CA PHE A 424 20.55 -1.60 7.80
C PHE A 424 20.83 -3.08 7.52
N SER A 425 20.76 -3.92 8.55
CA SER A 425 20.78 -5.38 8.39
C SER A 425 19.50 -5.91 7.72
N ILE A 426 19.56 -7.13 7.22
CA ILE A 426 18.40 -7.83 6.61
C ILE A 426 17.22 -7.89 7.60
N GLU A 427 17.47 -8.19 8.87
CA GLU A 427 16.46 -8.26 9.93
C GLU A 427 15.83 -6.89 10.18
N THR A 428 16.64 -5.84 10.17
CA THR A 428 16.17 -4.47 10.34
C THR A 428 15.28 -4.04 9.17
N ILE A 429 15.63 -4.42 7.94
CA ILE A 429 14.81 -4.16 6.75
C ILE A 429 13.48 -4.94 6.83
N ALA A 430 13.49 -6.18 7.33
CA ALA A 430 12.28 -6.95 7.56
C ALA A 430 11.32 -6.28 8.57
N VAL A 431 11.84 -5.68 9.64
CA VAL A 431 11.04 -4.85 10.55
C VAL A 431 10.45 -3.64 9.83
N VAL A 432 11.24 -2.94 8.99
CA VAL A 432 10.71 -1.83 8.16
C VAL A 432 9.59 -2.33 7.25
N ALA A 433 9.74 -3.50 6.60
CA ALA A 433 8.71 -4.07 5.74
C ALA A 433 7.39 -4.36 6.50
N ARG A 434 7.48 -4.91 7.72
CA ARG A 434 6.31 -5.06 8.60
C ARG A 434 5.66 -3.73 8.96
N LEU A 435 6.45 -2.71 9.30
CA LEU A 435 5.93 -1.37 9.60
C LEU A 435 5.24 -0.74 8.38
N VAL A 436 5.76 -0.97 7.17
CA VAL A 436 5.14 -0.52 5.92
C VAL A 436 3.82 -1.26 5.66
N LEU A 437 3.71 -2.56 5.99
CA LEU A 437 2.44 -3.29 5.93
C LEU A 437 1.38 -2.66 6.84
N VAL A 438 1.73 -2.35 8.08
CA VAL A 438 0.81 -1.65 8.99
C VAL A 438 0.44 -0.27 8.42
N ALA A 439 1.42 0.49 7.92
CA ALA A 439 1.16 1.79 7.30
C ALA A 439 0.23 1.71 6.08
N TRP A 440 0.32 0.64 5.28
CA TRP A 440 -0.62 0.37 4.20
C TRP A 440 -2.05 0.19 4.73
N THR A 441 -2.26 -0.61 5.78
CA THR A 441 -3.60 -0.80 6.38
C THR A 441 -4.22 0.49 6.92
N LEU A 442 -3.40 1.47 7.32
CA LEU A 442 -3.84 2.79 7.75
C LEU A 442 -4.13 3.74 6.57
N SER A 443 -3.63 3.42 5.38
CA SER A 443 -3.66 4.30 4.20
C SER A 443 -4.66 3.84 3.15
N VAL A 444 -4.89 2.54 3.02
CA VAL A 444 -5.72 1.94 1.97
C VAL A 444 -7.18 2.33 2.13
N GLU A 445 -7.86 2.58 1.01
CA GLU A 445 -9.29 2.87 1.00
C GLU A 445 -10.07 1.55 1.06
N ARG A 446 -11.15 1.54 1.85
CA ARG A 446 -12.00 0.36 2.02
C ARG A 446 -12.91 0.22 0.81
N VAL A 447 -13.13 -1.00 0.34
CA VAL A 447 -14.19 -1.31 -0.64
C VAL A 447 -15.46 -1.70 0.09
N ALA A 448 -16.58 -1.13 -0.36
CA ALA A 448 -17.90 -1.41 0.18
C ALA A 448 -18.70 -2.26 -0.82
N TRP A 449 -18.90 -3.54 -0.50
CA TRP A 449 -19.57 -4.54 -1.33
C TRP A 449 -21.05 -4.72 -0.98
N GLU A 450 -21.45 -4.50 0.28
CA GLU A 450 -22.82 -4.79 0.73
C GLU A 450 -23.66 -3.51 0.93
N GLU A 451 -24.97 -3.62 0.73
CA GLU A 451 -25.95 -2.58 1.07
C GLU A 451 -26.02 -2.45 2.59
N GLY A 452 -25.41 -1.40 3.13
CA GLY A 452 -25.25 -1.20 4.58
C GLY A 452 -23.84 -0.73 4.96
N GLU A 453 -22.84 -1.02 4.13
CA GLU A 453 -21.48 -0.49 4.31
C GLU A 453 -21.42 1.00 3.92
N THR A 454 -21.70 1.89 4.87
CA THR A 454 -21.80 3.34 4.60
C THR A 454 -20.47 4.01 4.27
N ARG A 455 -19.33 3.33 4.48
CA ARG A 455 -17.98 3.87 4.24
C ARG A 455 -17.21 2.98 3.26
N GLY A 456 -16.72 3.59 2.20
CA GLY A 456 -15.78 2.98 1.27
C GLY A 456 -16.12 3.24 -0.20
N PHE A 457 -15.20 2.82 -1.05
CA PHE A 457 -15.33 2.83 -2.50
C PHE A 457 -16.42 1.84 -2.93
N ARG A 458 -17.41 2.32 -3.71
CA ARG A 458 -18.46 1.47 -4.30
C ARG A 458 -18.02 1.01 -5.68
N VAL A 459 -17.86 -0.30 -5.81
CA VAL A 459 -17.51 -0.92 -7.09
C VAL A 459 -18.69 -0.78 -8.05
N PRO A 460 -18.45 -0.40 -9.33
CA PRO A 460 -19.53 -0.30 -10.29
C PRO A 460 -20.24 -1.64 -10.50
N ASP A 461 -21.58 -1.61 -10.49
CA ASP A 461 -22.38 -2.81 -10.80
C ASP A 461 -22.29 -3.14 -12.29
N LEU A 462 -21.76 -4.33 -12.59
CA LEU A 462 -21.59 -4.85 -13.95
C LEU A 462 -22.92 -4.99 -14.68
N GLY A 463 -24.00 -5.35 -13.98
CA GLY A 463 -25.34 -5.54 -14.58
C GLY A 463 -25.98 -4.23 -15.02
N SER A 464 -25.65 -3.13 -14.34
CA SER A 464 -26.14 -1.78 -14.67
C SER A 464 -25.44 -1.12 -15.86
N MET A 465 -24.28 -1.65 -16.29
CA MET A 465 -23.50 -1.08 -17.38
C MET A 465 -24.01 -1.54 -18.74
N ARG A 466 -24.18 -0.59 -19.67
CA ARG A 466 -24.54 -0.90 -21.06
C ARG A 466 -23.42 -1.69 -21.75
N GLU A 467 -23.80 -2.58 -22.66
CA GLU A 467 -22.87 -3.50 -23.35
C GLU A 467 -21.88 -2.82 -24.30
N SER A 468 -22.21 -1.62 -24.83
CA SER A 468 -21.36 -0.93 -25.81
C SER A 468 -20.71 0.33 -25.21
N MET A 469 -19.42 0.21 -24.86
CA MET A 469 -18.57 1.30 -24.38
C MET A 469 -17.31 1.46 -25.23
N VAL A 470 -16.87 2.71 -25.40
CA VAL A 470 -15.63 3.06 -26.11
C VAL A 470 -14.78 3.95 -25.22
N LEU A 471 -13.52 3.55 -24.99
CA LEU A 471 -12.50 4.37 -24.34
C LEU A 471 -11.85 5.29 -25.36
N VAL A 472 -11.84 6.59 -25.10
CA VAL A 472 -11.23 7.63 -25.96
C VAL A 472 -10.23 8.47 -25.17
#